data_AF-A0A8A2VD37-F1
#
_entry.id   AF-A0A8A2VD37-F1
#
_cell.length_a   1.000
_cell.length_b   1.000
_cell.length_c   1.000
_cell.angle_alpha   90.00
_cell.angle_beta   90.00
_cell.angle_gamma   90.00
#
_symmetry.space_group_name_H-M   'P 1'
#
loop_
_entity.id
_entity.type
_entity.pdbx_description
1 polymer ?
#
loop_
_entity_poly.entity_id
_entity_poly.type
_entity_poly.pdbx_seq_one_letter_code
_entity_poly.pdbx_strand_id
1 'polypeptide(L)'
;MSNHPPSPPTPATGGPATAGDDRVVATTTQLSAQVEDSLGLELNADALESLLLELDRGDYVEWVTVTRDGEYVWDLTDSPDRIADAVAAAVMCKIDNWLEARAGE
;
A
#
# COMPACT_ATOMS: atom_id res chain seq x y z
N MET A 1 42.94 -21.85 -15.05
CA MET A 1 41.54 -21.97 -15.51
C MET A 1 40.69 -22.16 -14.27
N SER A 2 40.15 -21.08 -13.69
CA SER A 2 39.36 -21.16 -12.46
C SER A 2 37.89 -21.32 -12.80
N ASN A 3 37.33 -22.49 -12.47
CA ASN A 3 35.95 -22.87 -12.70
C ASN A 3 35.12 -22.50 -11.46
N HIS A 4 34.68 -21.24 -11.36
CA HIS A 4 33.70 -20.84 -10.35
C HIS A 4 32.31 -20.87 -11.01
N PRO A 5 31.30 -21.54 -10.43
CA PRO A 5 29.94 -21.47 -10.94
C PRO A 5 29.41 -20.03 -10.83
N PRO A 6 28.59 -19.54 -11.78
CA PRO A 6 28.00 -18.22 -11.66
C PRO A 6 27.14 -18.16 -10.39
N SER A 7 27.32 -17.11 -9.59
CA SER A 7 26.46 -16.82 -8.44
C SER A 7 25.01 -16.70 -8.92
N PRO A 8 24.03 -17.19 -8.13
CA PRO A 8 22.62 -17.02 -8.47
C PRO A 8 22.28 -15.52 -8.55
N PRO A 9 21.36 -15.11 -9.46
CA PRO A 9 20.91 -13.73 -9.52
C PRO A 9 20.25 -13.38 -8.18
N THR A 10 20.70 -12.28 -7.58
CA THR A 10 20.02 -11.63 -6.46
C THR A 10 18.57 -11.37 -6.90
N PRO A 11 17.55 -11.69 -6.08
CA PRO A 11 16.19 -11.27 -6.38
C PRO A 11 16.23 -9.74 -6.47
N ALA A 12 15.94 -9.20 -7.64
CA ALA A 12 15.71 -7.78 -7.76
C ALA A 12 14.48 -7.49 -6.91
N THR A 13 14.64 -6.70 -5.84
CA THR A 13 13.54 -6.02 -5.17
C THR A 13 12.91 -5.12 -6.21
N GLY A 14 11.98 -5.67 -6.99
CA GLY A 14 11.24 -4.92 -7.99
C GLY A 14 10.40 -3.90 -7.24
N GLY A 15 10.63 -2.62 -7.49
CA GLY A 15 9.64 -1.60 -7.12
C GLY A 15 8.32 -1.84 -7.86
N PRO A 16 7.28 -1.04 -7.56
CA PRO A 16 6.01 -1.10 -8.26
C PRO A 16 6.25 -1.11 -9.77
N ALA A 17 5.70 -2.08 -10.48
CA ALA A 17 5.83 -2.14 -11.93
C ALA A 17 4.81 -1.16 -12.53
N THR A 18 5.27 -0.14 -13.27
CA THR A 18 4.40 0.70 -14.09
C THR A 18 3.86 -0.14 -15.25
N ALA A 19 2.69 -0.74 -15.06
CA ALA A 19 2.02 -1.57 -16.05
C ALA A 19 1.17 -0.69 -16.97
N GLY A 20 1.81 0.03 -17.90
CA GLY A 20 1.16 1.04 -18.75
C GLY A 20 1.21 2.43 -18.09
N ASP A 21 1.26 3.47 -18.92
CA ASP A 21 1.86 4.80 -18.66
C ASP A 21 1.36 5.59 -17.43
N ASP A 22 0.35 5.12 -16.70
CA ASP A 22 -0.17 5.74 -15.45
C ASP A 22 -0.58 4.74 -14.37
N ARG A 23 -0.52 3.43 -14.63
CA ARG A 23 -1.04 2.42 -13.68
C ARG A 23 0.03 2.03 -12.66
N VAL A 24 -0.26 2.22 -11.39
CA VAL A 24 0.61 1.84 -10.28
C VAL A 24 0.14 0.52 -9.69
N VAL A 25 0.84 -0.57 -9.97
CA VAL A 25 0.56 -1.89 -9.38
C VAL A 25 1.72 -2.39 -8.53
N ALA A 26 1.39 -3.04 -7.42
CA ALA A 26 2.36 -3.63 -6.51
C ALA A 26 1.84 -4.92 -5.89
N THR A 27 2.73 -5.87 -5.62
CA THR A 27 2.40 -7.05 -4.82
C THR A 27 2.38 -6.71 -3.33
N THR A 28 1.72 -7.54 -2.50
CA THR A 28 1.74 -7.37 -1.04
C THR A 28 3.17 -7.26 -0.49
N THR A 29 4.10 -8.05 -1.01
CA THR A 29 5.53 -8.03 -0.61
C THR A 29 6.22 -6.73 -1.01
N GLN A 30 5.92 -6.21 -2.20
CA GLN A 30 6.48 -4.92 -2.65
C GLN A 30 5.93 -3.76 -1.81
N LEU A 31 4.63 -3.79 -1.50
CA LEU A 31 3.98 -2.84 -0.62
C LEU A 31 4.57 -2.87 0.79
N SER A 32 4.73 -4.05 1.38
CA SER A 32 5.29 -4.19 2.72
C SER A 32 6.69 -3.60 2.78
N ALA A 33 7.57 -4.02 1.86
CA ALA A 33 8.95 -3.55 1.82
C ALA A 33 9.05 -2.02 1.64
N GLN A 34 8.19 -1.44 0.79
CA GLN A 34 8.20 0.01 0.57
C GLN A 34 7.71 0.79 1.80
N VAL A 35 6.70 0.29 2.51
CA VAL A 35 6.20 0.94 3.73
C VAL A 35 7.21 0.79 4.87
N GLU A 36 7.82 -0.38 5.02
CA GLU A 36 8.88 -0.62 6.00
C GLU A 36 10.09 0.29 5.78
N ASP A 37 10.53 0.44 4.53
CA ASP A 37 11.62 1.37 4.15
C ASP A 37 11.25 2.83 4.46
N SER A 38 10.02 3.23 4.14
CA SER A 38 9.55 4.60 4.34
C SER A 38 9.39 4.96 5.82
N LEU A 39 8.99 4.01 6.67
CA LEU A 39 8.75 4.21 8.10
C LEU A 39 9.94 3.84 8.99
N GLY A 40 10.90 3.07 8.46
CA GLY A 40 12.02 2.52 9.22
C GLY A 40 11.58 1.50 10.29
N LEU A 41 10.49 0.75 10.04
CA LEU A 41 9.89 -0.22 10.97
C LEU A 41 9.62 -1.53 10.23
N GLU A 42 9.60 -2.65 10.95
CA GLU A 42 9.09 -3.93 10.42
C GLU A 42 7.58 -4.02 10.62
N LEU A 43 6.86 -4.45 9.59
CA LEU A 43 5.41 -4.64 9.63
C LEU A 43 5.08 -6.07 10.04
N ASN A 44 4.04 -6.20 10.85
CA ASN A 44 3.43 -7.51 11.09
C ASN A 44 2.58 -7.90 9.87
N ALA A 45 2.85 -9.07 9.30
CA ALA A 45 2.19 -9.55 8.08
C ALA A 45 0.67 -9.67 8.23
N ASP A 46 0.17 -10.23 9.33
CA ASP A 46 -1.28 -10.38 9.58
C ASP A 46 -1.98 -9.02 9.71
N ALA A 47 -1.30 -8.04 10.33
CA ALA A 47 -1.81 -6.68 10.48
C ALA A 47 -1.85 -5.94 9.12
N LEU A 48 -0.83 -6.11 8.28
CA LEU A 48 -0.80 -5.55 6.94
C LEU A 48 -1.89 -6.17 6.06
N GLU A 49 -2.06 -7.49 6.10
CA GLU A 49 -3.12 -8.18 5.35
C GLU A 49 -4.51 -7.68 5.78
N SER A 50 -4.75 -7.59 7.08
CA SER A 50 -6.00 -7.04 7.63
C SER A 50 -6.23 -5.60 7.16
N LEU A 51 -5.18 -4.76 7.17
CA LEU A 51 -5.26 -3.39 6.69
C LEU A 51 -5.61 -3.31 5.20
N LEU A 52 -4.93 -4.09 4.36
CA LEU A 52 -5.19 -4.11 2.91
C LEU A 52 -6.62 -4.55 2.61
N LEU A 53 -7.15 -5.53 3.35
CA LEU A 53 -8.52 -5.99 3.18
C LEU A 53 -9.55 -4.91 3.58
N GLU A 54 -9.30 -4.16 4.65
CA GLU A 54 -10.17 -3.04 5.03
C GLU A 54 -10.07 -1.88 4.02
N LEU A 55 -8.87 -1.61 3.49
CA LEU A 55 -8.68 -0.60 2.44
C LEU A 55 -9.39 -0.99 1.14
N ASP A 56 -9.35 -2.26 0.75
CA ASP A 56 -10.09 -2.80 -0.40
C ASP A 56 -11.60 -2.68 -0.22
N ARG A 57 -12.11 -3.07 0.96
CA ARG A 57 -13.53 -2.88 1.31
C ARG A 57 -13.95 -1.41 1.29
N GLY A 58 -13.03 -0.51 1.61
CA GLY A 58 -13.23 0.94 1.59
C GLY A 58 -13.03 1.58 0.22
N ASP A 59 -12.77 0.80 -0.84
CA ASP A 59 -12.48 1.28 -2.20
C ASP A 59 -11.21 2.15 -2.27
N TYR A 60 -10.26 1.97 -1.36
CA TYR A 60 -9.01 2.75 -1.32
C TYR A 60 -7.87 2.10 -2.10
N VAL A 61 -7.85 0.77 -2.17
CA VAL A 61 -6.96 -0.04 -3.00
C VAL A 61 -7.83 -1.06 -3.72
N GLU A 62 -7.38 -1.61 -4.84
CA GLU A 62 -8.14 -2.64 -5.55
C GLU A 62 -7.32 -3.91 -5.68
N TRP A 63 -7.85 -5.04 -5.20
CA TRP A 63 -7.27 -6.33 -5.55
C TRP A 63 -7.47 -6.65 -7.03
N VAL A 64 -6.37 -6.90 -7.76
CA VAL A 64 -6.40 -7.14 -9.20
C VAL A 64 -6.34 -8.63 -9.53
N THR A 65 -5.37 -9.34 -8.95
CA THR A 65 -5.10 -10.74 -9.26
C THR A 65 -4.15 -11.36 -8.23
N VAL A 66 -3.85 -12.64 -8.37
CA VAL A 66 -2.77 -13.34 -7.68
C VAL A 66 -1.71 -13.75 -8.70
N THR A 67 -0.43 -13.55 -8.38
CA THR A 67 0.69 -13.98 -9.22
C THR A 67 0.78 -15.51 -9.24
N ARG A 68 1.58 -16.06 -10.17
CA ARG A 68 1.81 -17.51 -10.23
C ARG A 68 2.39 -18.07 -8.93
N ASP A 69 3.17 -17.26 -8.21
CA ASP A 69 3.85 -17.65 -6.98
C ASP A 69 2.97 -17.42 -5.74
N GLY A 70 1.72 -16.97 -5.92
CA GLY A 70 0.74 -16.82 -4.85
C GLY A 70 0.71 -15.44 -4.20
N GLU A 71 1.37 -14.42 -4.77
CA GLU A 71 1.33 -13.06 -4.23
C GLU A 71 0.10 -12.29 -4.73
N TYR A 72 -0.62 -11.60 -3.83
CA TYR A 72 -1.70 -10.70 -4.21
C TYR A 72 -1.13 -9.44 -4.87
N VAL A 73 -1.76 -9.01 -5.97
CA VAL A 73 -1.42 -7.79 -6.72
C VAL A 73 -2.52 -6.76 -6.50
N TRP A 74 -2.10 -5.54 -6.16
CA TRP A 74 -2.96 -4.42 -5.85
C TRP A 74 -2.79 -3.31 -6.88
N ASP A 75 -3.90 -2.70 -7.29
CA ASP A 75 -3.92 -1.43 -8.00
C ASP A 75 -3.94 -0.30 -6.98
N LEU A 76 -2.99 0.62 -7.13
CA LEU A 76 -2.79 1.76 -6.25
C LEU A 76 -2.91 3.09 -7.00
N THR A 77 -3.37 3.06 -8.25
CA THR A 77 -3.35 4.22 -9.15
C THR A 77 -4.09 5.42 -8.55
N ASP A 78 -5.31 5.19 -8.04
CA ASP A 78 -6.14 6.24 -7.43
C ASP A 78 -5.99 6.30 -5.89
N SER A 79 -5.21 5.39 -5.29
CA SER A 79 -5.14 5.26 -3.83
C SER A 79 -4.68 6.54 -3.12
N PRO A 80 -3.66 7.28 -3.60
CA PRO A 80 -3.22 8.51 -2.94
C PRO A 80 -4.34 9.54 -2.83
N ASP A 81 -5.09 9.78 -3.90
CA ASP A 81 -6.18 10.76 -3.93
C ASP A 81 -7.34 10.32 -3.03
N ARG A 82 -7.76 9.05 -3.12
CA ARG A 82 -8.87 8.51 -2.31
C ARG A 82 -8.54 8.55 -0.81
N ILE A 83 -7.30 8.21 -0.44
CA ILE A 83 -6.85 8.29 0.95
C ILE A 83 -6.80 9.75 1.42
N ALA A 84 -6.29 10.66 0.59
CA ALA A 84 -6.24 12.09 0.92
C ALA A 84 -7.63 12.67 1.17
N ASP A 85 -8.61 12.35 0.32
CA ASP A 85 -10.00 12.78 0.48
C ASP A 85 -10.63 12.24 1.76
N ALA A 86 -10.40 10.97 2.10
CA ALA A 86 -10.90 10.38 3.34
C ALA A 86 -10.29 11.02 4.59
N VAL A 87 -8.98 11.31 4.57
CA VAL A 87 -8.31 12.03 5.66
C VAL A 87 -8.87 13.44 5.80
N ALA A 88 -9.05 14.16 4.69
CA ALA A 88 -9.64 15.50 4.69
C ALA A 88 -11.06 15.49 5.28
N ALA A 89 -11.91 14.55 4.87
CA ALA A 89 -13.26 14.40 5.38
C ALA A 89 -13.27 14.10 6.89
N ALA A 90 -12.39 13.21 7.36
CA ALA A 90 -12.28 12.87 8.78
C ALA A 90 -11.81 14.07 9.63
N VAL A 91 -10.87 14.87 9.11
CA VAL A 91 -10.40 16.09 9.78
C VAL A 91 -11.51 17.13 9.85
N MET A 92 -12.22 17.38 8.75
CA MET A 92 -13.34 18.32 8.70
C MET A 92 -14.45 17.92 9.69
N CYS A 93 -14.85 16.65 9.69
CA CYS A 93 -15.83 16.12 10.64
C CYS A 93 -15.39 16.35 12.10
N LYS A 94 -14.10 16.16 12.41
CA LYS A 94 -13.58 16.45 13.76
C LYS A 94 -13.63 17.93 14.12
N ILE A 95 -13.32 18.82 13.18
CA ILE A 95 -13.38 20.27 13.39
C ILE A 95 -14.83 20.72 13.60
N ASP A 96 -15.76 20.22 12.79
CA ASP A 96 -17.19 20.52 12.90
C ASP A 96 -17.72 20.09 14.27
N ASN A 97 -17.47 18.85 14.68
CA ASN A 97 -17.86 18.35 16.01
C ASN A 97 -17.28 19.19 17.15
N TRP A 98 -16.05 19.69 17.01
CA TRP A 98 -15.42 20.54 18.00
C TRP A 98 -16.01 21.96 18.05
N LEU A 99 -16.38 22.52 16.90
CA LEU A 99 -17.07 23.81 16.82
C LEU A 99 -18.47 23.73 17.44
N GLU A 100 -19.20 22.67 17.14
CA GLU A 100 -20.53 22.42 17.73
C GLU A 100 -20.46 22.29 19.24
N ALA A 101 -19.48 21.56 19.76
CA ALA A 101 -19.27 21.43 21.21
C ALA A 101 -19.02 22.79 21.88
N ARG A 102 -18.32 23.71 21.21
CA ARG A 102 -18.02 25.06 21.72
C ARG A 102 -19.14 26.06 21.55
N ALA A 103 -20.01 25.89 20.55
CA ALA A 103 -21.15 26.78 20.31
C ALA A 103 -22.31 26.48 21.29
N GLY A 104 -22.31 25.31 21.93
CA GLY A 104 -23.26 24.92 22.97
C GLY A 104 -22.86 25.30 24.41
N GLU A 105 -21.68 25.87 24.61
CA GLU A 105 -21.19 26.44 25.88
C GLU A 105 -21.50 27.94 26.00
#